data_AF-A0A5E4C4Z0-F1
#
_entry.id   AF-A0A5E4C4Z0-F1
#
_cell.length_a   1.000
_cell.length_b   1.000
_cell.length_c   1.000
_cell.angle_alpha   90.00
_cell.angle_beta   90.00
_cell.angle_gamma   90.00
#
_symmetry.space_group_name_H-M   'P 1'
#
loop_
_entity.id
_entity.type
_entity.pdbx_description
1 polymer ?
#
loop_
_entity_poly.entity_id
_entity_poly.type
_entity_poly.pdbx_seq_one_letter_code
_entity_poly.pdbx_strand_id
1 'polypeptide(L)'
;SDAIYSALYDGTNMIEIIRGHEYLSHPFAVSLYGSEVYWTDWRTNTLSKANKWTGQNVSVIQKTSAQPFDLQIYHPSRQPQ
;
A
#
# COMPACT_ATOMS: atom_id res chain seq x y z
N SER A 1 -6.71 14.21 -5.66
CA SER A 1 -7.00 12.78 -5.51
C SER A 1 -5.74 12.10 -5.04
N ASP A 2 -5.88 11.18 -4.09
CA ASP A 2 -4.73 10.53 -3.45
C ASP A 2 -4.11 9.47 -4.37
N ALA A 3 -2.82 9.17 -4.14
CA ALA A 3 -2.04 8.29 -5.00
C ALA A 3 -0.91 7.60 -4.22
N ILE A 4 -0.46 6.45 -4.73
CA ILE A 4 0.75 5.75 -4.28
C ILE A 4 1.76 5.77 -5.42
N TYR A 5 3.01 6.11 -5.08
CA TYR A 5 4.15 6.14 -6.00
C TYR A 5 5.25 5.19 -5.53
N SER A 6 6.11 4.80 -6.47
CA SER A 6 7.42 4.21 -6.20
C SER A 6 8.49 5.06 -6.88
N ALA A 7 9.68 5.13 -6.30
CA ALA A 7 10.85 5.76 -6.88
C ALA A 7 12.11 5.02 -6.41
N LEU A 8 13.22 5.20 -7.13
CA LEU A 8 14.53 4.77 -6.67
C LEU A 8 15.00 5.66 -5.49
N TYR A 9 15.97 5.17 -4.72
CA TYR A 9 16.47 5.91 -3.55
C TYR A 9 17.13 7.24 -3.89
N ASP A 10 17.61 7.41 -5.12
CA ASP A 10 18.14 8.67 -5.64
C ASP A 10 17.04 9.64 -6.14
N GLY A 11 15.77 9.26 -5.98
CA GLY A 11 14.61 10.02 -6.43
C GLY A 11 14.27 9.88 -7.91
N THR A 12 15.05 9.11 -8.67
CA THR A 12 14.78 8.88 -10.09
C THR A 12 13.75 7.77 -10.31
N ASN A 13 13.31 7.63 -11.57
CA ASN A 13 12.39 6.58 -12.01
C ASN A 13 11.10 6.51 -11.17
N MET A 14 10.45 7.66 -10.99
CA MET A 14 9.17 7.74 -10.30
C MET A 14 8.07 7.08 -11.14
N ILE A 15 7.33 6.16 -10.53
CA ILE A 15 6.23 5.42 -11.13
C ILE A 15 4.98 5.70 -10.31
N GLU A 16 3.91 6.17 -10.96
CA GLU A 16 2.57 6.21 -10.38
C GLU A 16 2.01 4.78 -10.36
N ILE A 17 1.85 4.20 -9.16
CA ILE A 17 1.29 2.85 -9.03
C ILE A 17 -0.23 2.93 -9.18
N ILE A 18 -0.87 3.82 -8.43
CA ILE A 18 -2.32 3.94 -8.39
C ILE A 18 -2.72 5.34 -7.94
N ARG A 19 -3.82 5.86 -8.50
CA ARG A 19 -4.40 7.16 -8.15
C ARG A 19 -5.92 7.09 -8.14
N GLY A 20 -6.54 7.72 -7.14
CA GLY A 20 -7.97 8.00 -7.11
C GLY A 20 -8.86 6.75 -7.06
N HIS A 21 -8.35 5.63 -6.54
CA HIS A 21 -9.13 4.41 -6.37
C HIS A 21 -10.08 4.53 -5.17
N GLU A 22 -11.23 3.84 -5.19
CA GLU A 22 -12.24 3.92 -4.12
C GLU A 22 -11.71 3.52 -2.73
N TYR A 23 -10.80 2.53 -2.68
CA TYR A 23 -10.07 2.11 -1.48
C TYR A 23 -8.75 2.87 -1.22
N LEU A 24 -8.49 3.95 -1.96
CA LEU A 24 -7.31 4.82 -1.80
C LEU A 24 -7.77 6.27 -1.69
N SER A 25 -8.52 6.54 -0.63
CA SER A 25 -9.20 7.80 -0.44
C SER A 25 -8.62 8.66 0.66
N HIS A 26 -7.94 8.03 1.61
CA HIS A 26 -7.09 8.67 2.59
C HIS A 26 -6.15 7.63 3.22
N PRO A 27 -5.11 7.20 2.49
CA PRO A 27 -4.16 6.19 2.96
C PRO A 27 -3.35 6.70 4.15
N PHE A 28 -2.99 5.81 5.07
CA PHE A 28 -2.15 6.15 6.23
C PHE A 28 -0.80 5.44 6.21
N ALA A 29 -0.78 4.10 6.26
CA ALA A 29 0.44 3.31 6.24
C ALA A 29 0.57 2.53 4.93
N VAL A 30 1.82 2.26 4.53
CA VAL A 30 2.14 1.48 3.34
C VAL A 30 3.25 0.47 3.65
N SER A 31 3.14 -0.75 3.12
CA SER A 31 4.18 -1.77 3.23
C SER A 31 4.27 -2.60 1.95
N LEU A 32 5.39 -3.29 1.77
CA LEU A 32 5.68 -4.08 0.57
C LEU A 32 6.07 -5.51 0.94
N TYR A 33 5.55 -6.47 0.18
CA TYR A 33 5.99 -7.87 0.24
C TYR A 33 5.76 -8.56 -1.11
N GLY A 34 6.76 -9.31 -1.58
CA GLY A 34 6.70 -9.94 -2.91
C GLY A 34 6.44 -8.92 -4.03
N SER A 35 5.40 -9.18 -4.83
CA SER A 35 4.95 -8.32 -5.95
C SER A 35 3.85 -7.33 -5.57
N GLU A 36 3.47 -7.25 -4.30
CA GLU A 36 2.30 -6.50 -3.83
C GLU A 36 2.70 -5.29 -2.98
N VAL A 37 1.94 -4.21 -3.14
CA VAL A 37 1.89 -3.08 -2.21
C VAL A 37 0.64 -3.20 -1.38
N TYR A 38 0.78 -2.94 -0.08
CA TYR A 38 -0.29 -2.99 0.90
C TYR A 38 -0.42 -1.61 1.53
N TRP A 39 -1.64 -1.15 1.75
CA TRP A 39 -1.87 0.10 2.44
C TRP A 39 -3.10 0.03 3.35
N THR A 40 -3.06 0.82 4.40
CA THR A 40 -4.22 1.08 5.24
C THR A 40 -4.90 2.36 4.80
N ASP A 41 -6.22 2.41 4.88
CA ASP A 41 -7.02 3.61 4.62
C ASP A 41 -8.00 3.82 5.78
N TRP A 42 -7.94 5.00 6.39
CA TRP A 42 -8.69 5.33 7.61
C TRP A 42 -10.12 5.84 7.35
N ARG A 43 -10.49 6.04 6.08
CA ARG A 43 -11.79 6.55 5.65
C ARG A 43 -12.66 5.38 5.22
N THR A 44 -12.05 4.38 4.58
CA THR A 44 -12.70 3.10 4.27
C THR A 44 -12.54 2.07 5.39
N ASN A 45 -11.64 2.30 6.36
CA ASN A 45 -11.26 1.35 7.41
C ASN A 45 -10.85 -0.01 6.81
N THR A 46 -9.96 0.03 5.83
CA THR A 46 -9.50 -1.17 5.11
C THR A 46 -8.00 -1.30 5.09
N LEU A 47 -7.53 -2.54 5.16
CA LEU A 47 -6.25 -2.97 4.62
C LEU A 47 -6.49 -3.48 3.19
N SER A 48 -5.84 -2.85 2.22
CA SER A 48 -5.96 -3.17 0.80
C SER A 48 -4.60 -3.48 0.19
N LYS A 49 -4.61 -4.17 -0.95
CA LYS A 49 -3.40 -4.44 -1.72
C LYS A 49 -3.60 -4.30 -3.22
N ALA A 50 -2.50 -4.14 -3.95
CA ALA A 50 -2.43 -4.13 -5.40
C ALA A 50 -1.05 -4.58 -5.89
N ASN A 51 -0.90 -4.85 -7.18
CA ASN A 51 0.41 -5.06 -7.78
C ASN A 51 1.26 -3.77 -7.66
N LYS A 52 2.49 -3.88 -7.14
CA LYS A 52 3.35 -2.72 -6.85
C LYS A 52 3.94 -2.01 -8.08
N TRP A 53 3.78 -2.58 -9.27
CA TRP A 53 4.29 -2.02 -10.52
C TRP A 53 3.17 -1.51 -11.43
N THR A 54 2.02 -2.17 -11.43
CA THR A 54 0.92 -1.87 -12.35
C THR A 54 -0.32 -1.28 -11.67
N GLY A 55 -0.40 -1.32 -10.34
CA GLY A 55 -1.59 -0.92 -9.59
C GLY A 55 -2.80 -1.82 -9.79
N GLN A 56 -2.68 -2.90 -10.57
CA GLN A 56 -3.78 -3.80 -10.88
C GLN A 56 -4.12 -4.73 -9.71
N ASN A 57 -5.30 -5.36 -9.82
CA ASN A 57 -5.81 -6.35 -8.85
C ASN A 57 -5.95 -5.77 -7.45
N VAL A 58 -6.54 -4.57 -7.37
CA VAL A 58 -6.89 -3.97 -6.09
C VAL A 58 -7.86 -4.88 -5.35
N SER A 59 -7.52 -5.26 -4.13
CA SER A 59 -8.37 -6.11 -3.30
C SER A 59 -8.28 -5.67 -1.84
N VAL A 60 -9.43 -5.70 -1.15
CA VAL A 60 -9.51 -5.50 0.30
C VAL A 60 -9.17 -6.82 0.97
N ILE A 61 -8.12 -6.82 1.80
CA ILE A 61 -7.71 -7.99 2.58
C ILE A 61 -8.52 -8.06 3.87
N GLN A 62 -8.71 -6.92 4.53
CA GLN A 62 -9.35 -6.86 5.83
C GLN A 62 -10.08 -5.53 5.99
N LYS A 63 -11.28 -5.59 6.58
CA LYS A 63 -11.96 -4.41 7.13
C LYS A 63 -11.67 -4.33 8.63
N THR A 64 -11.38 -3.14 9.13
CA THR A 64 -11.06 -2.90 10.53
C THR A 64 -12.23 -2.21 11.23
N SER A 65 -12.44 -2.51 12.51
CA SER A 65 -13.48 -1.86 13.33
C SER A 65 -13.08 -0.46 13.78
N ALA A 66 -11.78 -0.20 13.86
CA ALA A 66 -11.18 1.09 14.16
C ALA A 66 -10.28 1.55 13.02
N GLN A 67 -9.90 2.83 13.03
CA GLN A 67 -9.02 3.41 12.02
C GLN A 67 -7.62 2.75 12.06
N PRO A 68 -7.15 2.17 10.93
CA PRO A 68 -5.87 1.50 10.87
C PRO A 68 -4.72 2.48 10.54
N PHE A 69 -4.01 2.90 11.58
CA PHE A 69 -2.90 3.86 11.47
C PHE A 69 -1.52 3.22 11.24
N ASP A 70 -1.39 1.90 11.21
CA ASP A 70 -0.08 1.30 10.92
C ASP A 70 -0.22 -0.06 10.26
N LEU A 71 0.84 -0.48 9.58
CA LEU A 71 0.96 -1.76 8.90
C LEU A 71 2.41 -2.23 8.83
N GLN A 72 2.67 -3.40 9.40
CA GLN A 72 3.96 -4.07 9.30
C GLN A 72 3.81 -5.48 8.71
N ILE A 73 4.67 -5.79 7.73
CA ILE A 73 4.86 -7.15 7.26
C ILE A 73 5.90 -7.84 8.15
N TYR A 74 5.49 -8.92 8.83
CA TYR A 74 6.38 -9.76 9.63
C TYR A 74 6.79 -11.00 8.82
N HIS A 75 8.02 -11.02 8.32
CA HIS A 75 8.59 -12.14 7.58
C HIS A 75 10.12 -12.15 7.70
N PRO A 76 10.79 -13.30 7.90
CA PRO A 76 12.26 -13.36 8.05
C PRO A 76 13.04 -12.70 6.91
N SER A 77 12.55 -12.81 5.66
CA SER A 77 13.21 -12.17 4.52
C SER A 77 13.19 -10.64 4.53
N ARG A 78 12.42 -10.01 5.44
CA ARG A 78 12.37 -8.55 5.63
C ARG A 78 13.38 -8.08 6.69
N GLN A 79 14.05 -9.00 7.37
CA GLN A 79 15.03 -8.73 8.42
C GLN A 79 16.34 -9.50 8.11
N PRO A 80 17.10 -9.06 7.10
CA PRO A 80 18.41 -9.65 6.80
C PRO A 80 19.31 -9.58 8.03
N GLN A 81 20.08 -10.64 8.29
CA GLN A 81 21.15 -10.64 9.31
C GLN A 81 22.41 -9.96 8.78
#